data_AF-A0A821QSJ0-F1
#
_entry.id   AF-A0A821QSJ0-F1
#
_cell.length_a   1.000
_cell.length_b   1.000
_cell.length_c   1.000
_cell.angle_alpha   90.00
_cell.angle_beta   90.00
_cell.angle_gamma   90.00
#
_symmetry.space_group_name_H-M   'P 1'
#
loop_
_entity.id
_entity.type
_entity.pdbx_description
1 polymer ?
#
loop_
_entity_poly.entity_id
_entity_poly.type
_entity_poly.pdbx_seq_one_letter_code
_entity_poly.pdbx_strand_id
1 'polypeptide(L)'
;MTSVAIQQILELRDSSIPKDSLFQHSLPDESVLDMSDFPNKCGILSHDEIIITESYTASQLVTLLAKGELTAEQVIKAYLKRAGIAHQLMNCATEFLGEEAIDRAKYLDEEFKKRGGPIGPIHGLPISVKEMVAMRGRRISSG
;
A
#
# COMPACT_ATOMS: atom_id res chain seq x y z
N MET A 1 -31.72 -7.83 -3.58
CA MET A 1 -30.83 -8.98 -3.34
C MET A 1 -29.52 -8.69 -4.03
N THR A 2 -28.45 -8.42 -3.29
CA THR A 2 -27.10 -8.24 -3.85
C THR A 2 -26.66 -9.58 -4.46
N SER A 3 -26.10 -9.54 -5.67
CA SER A 3 -25.60 -10.75 -6.34
C SER A 3 -24.51 -11.43 -5.51
N VAL A 4 -24.50 -12.76 -5.46
CA VAL A 4 -23.45 -13.56 -4.77
C VAL A 4 -22.05 -13.15 -5.25
N ALA A 5 -21.90 -12.78 -6.52
CA ALA A 5 -20.63 -12.32 -7.07
C ALA A 5 -20.16 -10.99 -6.46
N ILE A 6 -21.08 -10.05 -6.19
CA ILE A 6 -20.74 -8.76 -5.57
C ILE A 6 -20.27 -9.00 -4.13
N GLN A 7 -20.98 -9.87 -3.39
CA GLN A 7 -20.62 -10.20 -2.02
C GLN A 7 -19.21 -10.80 -1.92
N GLN A 8 -18.85 -11.72 -2.83
CA GLN A 8 -17.51 -12.31 -2.87
C GLN A 8 -16.40 -11.29 -3.14
N ILE A 9 -16.66 -10.28 -3.98
CA ILE A 9 -15.70 -9.22 -4.28
C ILE A 9 -15.50 -8.32 -3.06
N LEU A 10 -16.57 -7.93 -2.39
CA LEU A 10 -16.50 -7.13 -1.17
C LEU A 10 -15.78 -7.87 -0.04
N GLU A 11 -16.06 -9.17 0.14
CA GLU A 11 -15.37 -10.01 1.13
C GLU A 11 -13.88 -10.14 0.83
N LEU A 12 -13.50 -10.34 -0.44
CA LEU A 12 -12.09 -10.37 -0.85
C LEU A 12 -11.41 -9.03 -0.54
N ARG A 13 -12.03 -7.92 -0.91
CA ARG A 13 -11.52 -6.56 -0.63
C ARG A 13 -11.30 -6.37 0.86
N ASP A 14 -12.35 -6.56 1.66
CA ASP A 14 -12.35 -6.24 3.09
C ASP A 14 -11.39 -7.15 3.87
N SER A 15 -11.31 -8.43 3.50
CA SER A 15 -10.36 -9.38 4.13
C SER A 15 -8.89 -9.11 3.75
N SER A 16 -8.65 -8.43 2.62
CA SER A 16 -7.30 -8.10 2.16
C SER A 16 -6.71 -6.83 2.77
N ILE A 17 -7.53 -5.95 3.36
CA ILE A 17 -7.07 -4.68 3.94
C ILE A 17 -6.00 -4.94 5.01
N PRO A 18 -4.85 -4.23 5.00
CA PRO A 18 -3.83 -4.36 6.04
C PRO A 18 -4.42 -4.14 7.44
N LYS A 19 -4.39 -5.16 8.29
CA LYS A 19 -5.11 -5.15 9.58
C LYS A 19 -4.59 -4.09 10.55
N ASP A 20 -3.31 -3.75 10.44
CA ASP A 20 -2.63 -2.70 11.18
C ASP A 20 -2.96 -1.28 10.68
N SER A 21 -3.77 -1.17 9.62
CA SER A 21 -4.28 0.11 9.09
C SER A 21 -5.73 0.42 9.49
N LEU A 22 -6.41 -0.52 10.15
CA LEU A 22 -7.84 -0.40 10.46
C LEU A 22 -8.08 0.64 11.57
N PHE A 23 -9.07 1.51 11.36
CA PHE A 23 -9.47 2.47 12.39
C PHE A 23 -10.09 1.73 13.59
N GLN A 24 -9.64 2.07 14.79
CA GLN A 24 -10.29 1.64 16.03
C GLN A 24 -11.43 2.60 16.45
N HIS A 25 -11.46 3.80 15.86
CA HIS A 25 -12.42 4.86 16.14
C HIS A 25 -13.31 5.16 14.92
N SER A 26 -14.36 5.95 15.13
CA SER A 26 -15.30 6.36 14.08
C SER A 26 -14.61 7.18 12.98
N LEU A 27 -15.17 7.11 11.77
CA LEU A 27 -14.78 7.96 10.64
C LEU A 27 -14.86 9.45 11.01
N PRO A 28 -14.12 10.31 10.30
CA PRO A 28 -14.20 11.76 10.49
C PRO A 28 -15.63 12.28 10.27
N ASP A 29 -15.92 13.45 10.83
CA ASP A 29 -17.21 14.12 10.66
C ASP A 29 -17.50 14.42 9.17
N GLU A 30 -18.77 14.33 8.77
CA GLU A 30 -19.21 14.53 7.38
C GLU A 30 -18.94 15.94 6.86
N SER A 31 -18.73 16.94 7.74
CA SER A 31 -18.38 18.30 7.35
C SER A 31 -16.92 18.46 6.88
N VAL A 32 -16.06 17.45 7.09
CA VAL A 32 -14.66 17.49 6.66
C VAL A 32 -14.56 17.16 5.18
N LEU A 33 -14.29 18.19 4.37
CA LEU A 33 -14.19 18.06 2.90
C LEU A 33 -12.79 17.64 2.41
N ASP A 34 -11.75 17.87 3.21
CA ASP A 34 -10.36 17.55 2.86
C ASP A 34 -9.79 16.51 3.82
N MET A 35 -9.45 15.34 3.27
CA MET A 35 -8.87 14.22 4.01
C MET A 35 -7.37 14.05 3.73
N SER A 36 -6.74 14.96 2.98
CA SER A 36 -5.36 14.79 2.51
C SER A 36 -4.36 14.68 3.66
N ASP A 37 -4.58 15.44 4.74
CA ASP A 37 -3.73 15.43 5.94
C ASP A 37 -4.20 14.43 7.01
N PHE A 38 -5.33 13.77 6.80
CA PHE A 38 -5.88 12.83 7.77
C PHE A 38 -4.94 11.66 8.10
N PRO A 39 -4.25 11.01 7.12
CA PRO A 39 -3.31 9.92 7.43
C PRO A 39 -2.21 10.31 8.41
N ASN A 40 -1.77 11.57 8.40
CA ASN A 40 -0.72 12.07 9.30
C ASN A 40 -1.22 12.27 10.74
N LYS A 41 -2.53 12.46 10.93
CA LYS A 41 -3.17 12.82 12.21
C LYS A 41 -3.90 11.66 12.89
N CYS A 42 -4.20 10.59 12.16
CA CYS A 42 -5.02 9.48 12.64
C CYS A 42 -4.34 8.58 13.70
N GLY A 43 -3.04 8.75 13.96
CA GLY A 43 -2.30 8.00 14.98
C GLY A 43 -1.95 6.56 14.63
N ILE A 44 -2.23 6.11 13.40
CA ILE A 44 -1.92 4.75 12.92
C ILE A 44 -0.48 4.64 12.41
N LEU A 45 -0.01 5.66 11.68
CA LEU A 45 1.32 5.67 11.10
C LEU A 45 2.35 6.09 12.13
N SER A 46 3.50 5.42 12.15
CA SER A 46 4.67 5.86 12.90
C SER A 46 5.29 7.12 12.28
N HIS A 47 6.18 7.79 13.02
CA HIS A 47 6.91 8.95 12.50
C HIS A 47 7.68 8.62 11.22
N ASP A 48 8.38 7.48 11.19
CA ASP A 48 9.14 7.03 10.03
C ASP A 48 8.23 6.69 8.85
N GLU A 49 7.06 6.08 9.11
CA GLU A 49 6.09 5.75 8.07
C GLU A 49 5.50 7.01 7.43
N ILE A 50 5.22 8.04 8.23
CA ILE A 50 4.81 9.36 7.74
C ILE A 50 5.91 9.95 6.85
N ILE A 51 7.17 9.96 7.30
CA ILE A 51 8.30 10.49 6.52
C ILE A 51 8.42 9.77 5.17
N ILE A 52 8.42 8.43 5.19
CA ILE A 52 8.55 7.59 3.98
C ILE A 52 7.46 7.93 2.95
N THR A 53 6.25 8.21 3.41
CA THR A 53 5.07 8.36 2.54
C THR A 53 4.73 9.81 2.18
N GLU A 54 5.33 10.79 2.85
CA GLU A 54 5.04 12.23 2.66
C GLU A 54 6.25 13.04 2.18
N SER A 55 7.47 12.68 2.60
CA SER A 55 8.65 13.52 2.41
C SER A 55 9.38 13.28 1.09
N TYR A 56 9.00 12.26 0.33
CA TYR A 56 9.72 11.82 -0.86
C TYR A 56 8.80 11.66 -2.07
N THR A 57 9.26 12.15 -3.21
CA THR A 57 8.72 11.77 -4.52
C THR A 57 9.13 10.34 -4.88
N ALA A 58 8.43 9.72 -5.84
CA ALA A 58 8.78 8.39 -6.33
C ALA A 58 10.24 8.27 -6.80
N SER A 59 10.75 9.27 -7.53
CA SER A 59 12.15 9.29 -7.99
C SER A 59 13.15 9.40 -6.83
N GLN A 60 12.81 10.14 -5.77
CA GLN A 60 13.63 10.21 -4.56
C GLN A 60 13.62 8.86 -3.82
N LEU A 61 12.46 8.21 -3.67
CA LEU A 61 12.37 6.88 -3.07
C LEU A 61 13.22 5.86 -3.83
N VAL A 62 13.14 5.84 -5.17
CA VAL A 62 13.99 4.97 -6.00
C VAL A 62 15.47 5.23 -5.74
N THR A 63 15.87 6.50 -5.58
CA THR A 63 17.27 6.84 -5.26
C THR A 63 17.69 6.33 -3.89
N LEU A 64 16.84 6.49 -2.87
CA LEU A 64 17.10 6.01 -1.51
C LEU A 64 17.18 4.48 -1.45
N LEU A 65 16.26 3.79 -2.14
CA LEU A 65 16.24 2.34 -2.28
C LEU A 65 17.47 1.82 -3.03
N ALA A 66 17.88 2.49 -4.12
CA ALA A 66 19.06 2.11 -4.91
C ALA A 66 20.37 2.27 -4.12
N LYS A 67 20.41 3.21 -3.17
CA LYS A 67 21.55 3.41 -2.25
C LYS A 67 21.50 2.51 -1.02
N GLY A 68 20.37 1.84 -0.77
CA GLY A 68 20.13 1.08 0.46
C GLY A 68 19.95 1.94 1.71
N GLU A 69 19.63 3.24 1.55
CA GLU A 69 19.28 4.14 2.66
C GLU A 69 17.89 3.80 3.24
N LEU A 70 17.01 3.27 2.38
CA LEU A 70 15.75 2.64 2.76
C LEU A 70 15.71 1.21 2.20
N THR A 71 15.06 0.30 2.93
CA THR A 71 14.77 -1.05 2.46
C THR A 71 13.42 -1.11 1.77
N ALA A 72 13.25 -2.04 0.82
CA ALA A 72 11.98 -2.26 0.16
C ALA A 72 10.91 -2.66 1.18
N GLU A 73 11.25 -3.45 2.21
CA GLU A 73 10.31 -3.86 3.25
C GLU A 73 9.79 -2.68 4.08
N GLN A 74 10.66 -1.72 4.45
CA GLN A 74 10.24 -0.50 5.15
C GLN A 74 9.25 0.32 4.30
N VAL A 75 9.60 0.53 3.02
CA VAL A 75 8.79 1.34 2.12
C VAL A 75 7.42 0.70 1.89
N ILE A 76 7.37 -0.59 1.56
CA ILE A 76 6.07 -1.24 1.26
C ILE A 76 5.15 -1.29 2.48
N LYS A 77 5.67 -1.51 3.69
CA LYS A 77 4.86 -1.53 4.91
C LYS A 77 4.21 -0.16 5.18
N ALA A 78 4.99 0.92 5.04
CA ALA A 78 4.48 2.28 5.20
C ALA A 78 3.37 2.60 4.19
N TYR A 79 3.58 2.25 2.91
CA TYR A 79 2.59 2.47 1.85
C TYR A 79 1.34 1.59 1.99
N LEU A 80 1.46 0.33 2.41
CA LEU A 80 0.32 -0.55 2.65
C LEU A 80 -0.58 0.02 3.76
N LYS A 81 0.01 0.45 4.89
CA LYS A 81 -0.77 1.08 5.96
C LYS A 81 -1.47 2.34 5.50
N ARG A 82 -0.76 3.26 4.84
CA ARG A 82 -1.34 4.50 4.32
C ARG A 82 -2.44 4.23 3.29
N ALA A 83 -2.26 3.24 2.42
CA ALA A 83 -3.26 2.84 1.44
C ALA A 83 -4.51 2.26 2.11
N GLY A 84 -4.36 1.48 3.19
CA GLY A 84 -5.49 0.98 3.98
C GLY A 84 -6.28 2.09 4.68
N ILE A 85 -5.58 3.12 5.21
CA ILE A 85 -6.22 4.34 5.74
C ILE A 85 -7.01 5.05 4.63
N ALA A 86 -6.36 5.32 3.49
CA ALA A 86 -7.00 6.00 2.36
C ALA A 86 -8.22 5.22 1.82
N HIS A 87 -8.13 3.89 1.80
CA HIS A 87 -9.22 3.04 1.36
C HIS A 87 -10.43 3.10 2.29
N GLN A 88 -10.23 3.12 3.61
CA GLN A 88 -11.35 3.28 4.55
C GLN A 88 -12.05 4.64 4.42
N LEU A 89 -11.32 5.69 4.00
CA LEU A 89 -11.87 7.03 3.78
C LEU A 89 -12.57 7.17 2.42
N MET A 90 -12.04 6.52 1.37
CA MET A 90 -12.39 6.82 -0.03
C MET A 90 -12.87 5.61 -0.85
N ASN A 91 -12.81 4.39 -0.30
CA ASN A 91 -13.12 3.14 -0.98
C ASN A 91 -12.37 2.97 -2.32
N CYS A 92 -11.07 3.31 -2.35
CA CYS A 92 -10.29 3.47 -3.59
C CYS A 92 -9.60 2.20 -4.14
N ALA A 93 -9.76 1.04 -3.50
CA ALA A 93 -9.02 -0.17 -3.81
C ALA A 93 -9.97 -1.37 -3.87
N THR A 94 -9.66 -2.33 -4.73
CA THR A 94 -10.47 -3.55 -4.92
C THR A 94 -9.87 -4.76 -4.23
N GLU A 95 -8.54 -4.82 -4.11
CA GLU A 95 -7.79 -5.89 -3.46
C GLU A 95 -6.43 -5.35 -3.01
N PHE A 96 -5.98 -5.73 -1.82
CA PHE A 96 -4.65 -5.44 -1.32
C PHE A 96 -3.78 -6.69 -1.38
N LEU A 97 -2.63 -6.59 -2.05
CA LEU A 97 -1.66 -7.69 -2.16
C LEU A 97 -0.63 -7.64 -1.03
N GLY A 98 -1.07 -7.44 0.21
CA GLY A 98 -0.20 -7.09 1.34
C GLY A 98 0.91 -8.10 1.62
N GLU A 99 0.54 -9.38 1.79
CA GLU A 99 1.49 -10.46 2.06
C GLU A 99 2.47 -10.66 0.90
N GLU A 100 1.96 -10.77 -0.33
CA GLU A 100 2.78 -10.92 -1.55
C GLU A 100 3.74 -9.75 -1.75
N ALA A 101 3.30 -8.53 -1.49
CA ALA A 101 4.12 -7.33 -1.64
C ALA A 101 5.24 -7.28 -0.59
N ILE A 102 4.95 -7.67 0.66
CA ILE A 102 5.96 -7.77 1.74
C ILE A 102 6.98 -8.87 1.42
N ASP A 103 6.53 -10.04 0.98
CA ASP A 103 7.43 -11.14 0.63
C ASP A 103 8.32 -10.79 -0.56
N ARG A 104 7.75 -10.11 -1.56
CA ARG A 104 8.53 -9.58 -2.69
C ARG A 104 9.58 -8.56 -2.22
N ALA A 105 9.22 -7.68 -1.29
CA ALA A 105 10.13 -6.68 -0.76
C ALA A 105 11.30 -7.31 0.02
N LYS A 106 11.02 -8.31 0.87
CA LYS A 106 12.07 -9.08 1.57
C LYS A 106 13.03 -9.74 0.59
N TYR A 107 12.51 -10.36 -0.47
CA TYR A 107 13.35 -10.93 -1.54
C TYR A 107 14.25 -9.86 -2.17
N LEU A 108 13.71 -8.67 -2.46
CA LEU A 108 14.47 -7.57 -3.06
C LEU A 108 15.61 -7.11 -2.14
N ASP A 109 15.34 -6.98 -0.85
CA ASP A 109 16.33 -6.60 0.17
C ASP A 109 17.44 -7.66 0.33
N GLU A 110 17.09 -8.94 0.28
CA GLU A 110 18.07 -10.04 0.28
C GLU A 110 18.97 -10.02 -0.95
N GLU A 111 18.37 -9.87 -2.14
CA GLU A 111 19.13 -9.81 -3.38
C GLU A 111 20.01 -8.56 -3.46
N PHE A 112 19.55 -7.43 -2.92
CA PHE A 112 20.34 -6.22 -2.80
C PHE A 112 21.63 -6.49 -2.01
N LYS A 113 21.51 -7.17 -0.86
CA LYS A 113 22.66 -7.56 -0.03
C LYS A 113 23.60 -8.54 -0.74
N LYS A 114 23.07 -9.54 -1.44
CA LYS A 114 23.87 -10.55 -2.16
C LYS A 114 24.64 -9.95 -3.34
N ARG A 115 24.02 -9.03 -4.08
CA ARG A 115 24.58 -8.45 -5.32
C ARG A 115 25.40 -7.19 -5.08
N GLY A 116 25.18 -6.52 -3.94
CA GLY A 116 25.74 -5.21 -3.63
C GLY A 116 25.05 -4.06 -4.36
N GLY A 117 23.77 -4.20 -4.72
CA GLY A 117 23.03 -3.16 -5.43
C GLY A 117 21.62 -3.55 -5.91
N PRO A 118 20.89 -2.60 -6.52
CA PRO A 118 19.49 -2.76 -6.86
C PRO A 118 19.23 -3.76 -7.99
N ILE A 119 18.07 -4.42 -7.92
CA ILE A 119 17.50 -5.17 -9.06
C ILE A 119 16.68 -4.21 -9.92
N GLY A 120 17.29 -3.71 -10.98
CA GLY A 120 16.63 -2.90 -12.00
C GLY A 120 16.34 -1.45 -11.58
N PRO A 121 15.75 -0.64 -12.49
CA PRO A 121 15.66 0.81 -12.34
C PRO A 121 14.62 1.30 -11.32
N ILE A 122 13.65 0.47 -10.95
CA ILE A 122 12.57 0.80 -10.00
C ILE A 122 12.59 -0.14 -8.78
N HIS A 123 13.79 -0.55 -8.38
CA HIS A 123 13.99 -1.49 -7.29
C HIS A 123 13.25 -1.07 -6.01
N GLY A 124 12.36 -1.94 -5.52
CA GLY A 124 11.66 -1.75 -4.24
C GLY A 124 10.54 -0.70 -4.25
N LEU A 125 10.27 -0.02 -5.36
CA LEU A 125 9.23 1.02 -5.42
C LEU A 125 7.83 0.37 -5.40
N PRO A 126 6.94 0.75 -4.46
CA PRO A 126 5.55 0.28 -4.46
C PRO A 126 4.77 0.79 -5.66
N ILE A 127 3.97 -0.09 -6.27
CA ILE A 127 3.12 0.24 -7.42
C ILE A 127 1.74 -0.38 -7.20
N SER A 128 0.70 0.45 -7.29
CA SER A 128 -0.67 -0.04 -7.47
C SER A 128 -1.00 -0.17 -8.95
N VAL A 129 -1.89 -1.10 -9.26
CA VAL A 129 -2.29 -1.40 -10.63
C VAL A 129 -3.81 -1.27 -10.70
N LYS A 130 -4.31 -0.62 -11.76
CA LYS A 130 -5.74 -0.54 -12.01
C LYS A 130 -6.28 -1.96 -12.25
N GLU A 131 -7.37 -2.31 -11.58
CA GLU A 131 -7.96 -3.66 -11.58
C GLU A 131 -8.17 -4.28 -12.98
N MET A 132 -8.48 -3.45 -13.98
CA MET A 132 -8.64 -3.87 -15.38
C MET A 132 -7.36 -4.41 -16.04
N VAL A 133 -6.18 -4.18 -15.44
CA VAL A 133 -4.91 -4.69 -15.96
C VAL A 133 -4.69 -6.09 -15.41
N ALA A 134 -4.66 -7.08 -16.30
CA ALA A 134 -4.55 -8.48 -15.93
C ALA A 134 -3.28 -8.79 -15.11
N MET A 135 -3.48 -9.38 -13.93
CA MET A 135 -2.43 -9.95 -13.10
C MET A 135 -2.62 -11.46 -12.98
N ARG A 136 -1.52 -12.22 -13.05
CA ARG A 136 -1.56 -13.68 -12.95
C ARG A 136 -2.22 -14.09 -11.63
N GLY A 137 -3.24 -14.94 -11.70
CA GLY A 137 -3.94 -15.46 -10.52
C GLY A 137 -4.93 -14.48 -9.88
N ARG A 138 -5.17 -13.30 -10.48
CA ARG A 138 -6.10 -12.30 -9.97
C ARG A 138 -7.35 -12.22 -10.85
N ARG A 139 -8.47 -11.84 -10.23
CA ARG A 139 -9.75 -11.64 -10.93
C ARG A 139 -9.73 -10.30 -11.65
N ILE A 140 -10.58 -10.19 -12.69
CA ILE A 140 -10.86 -8.95 -13.40
C ILE A 140 -12.38 -8.77 -13.43
N SER A 141 -12.92 -7.82 -12.69
CA SER A 141 -14.34 -7.45 -12.66
C SER A 141 -14.64 -6.27 -13.60
N SER A 142 -13.62 -5.48 -13.95
CA SER A 142 -13.74 -4.25 -14.74
C SER A 142 -14.55 -3.13 -14.06
N GLY A 143 -14.51 -3.10 -12.72
CA GLY A 143 -15.36 -2.25 -11.87
C GLY A 143 -16.61 -3.00 -11.43
#